data_AF-X1HPF0-F1
#
_entry.id   AF-X1HPF0-F1
#
_cell.length_a   1.000
_cell.length_b   1.000
_cell.length_c   1.000
_cell.angle_alpha   90.00
_cell.angle_beta   90.00
_cell.angle_gamma   90.00
#
_symmetry.space_group_name_H-M   'P 1'
#
loop_
_entity.id
_entity.type
_entity.pdbx_description
1 polymer ?
#
loop_
_entity_poly.entity_id
_entity_poly.type
_entity_poly.pdbx_seq_one_letter_code
_entity_poly.pdbx_strand_id
1 'polypeptide(L)'
;VSFGDYDIVRDVLAKEGEIVFWRVRQKPGRPLAFGMIKALGKAGGVRNIPLFGLAGNPVSAMINFELFARPAMLKMMGKKSLTKPTVEAVMEDAIENTDGRRIFARAVVEKRGGRYFARLTGPQGSGVLTSMALANGLVIVPEDKSGVKPGDSVQVMMLDWSEEVE
;
A
#
# COMPACT_ATOMS: atom_id res chain seq x y z
N VAL A 1 -13.74 -1.27 -5.57
CA VAL A 1 -14.51 -0.23 -4.86
C VAL A 1 -14.02 1.15 -5.29
N SER A 2 -14.95 2.05 -5.55
CA SER A 2 -14.75 3.46 -5.89
C SER A 2 -15.70 4.32 -5.04
N PHE A 3 -15.50 5.64 -5.04
CA PHE A 3 -16.47 6.59 -4.47
C PHE A 3 -17.43 7.14 -5.53
N GLY A 4 -17.55 6.49 -6.69
CA GLY A 4 -18.50 6.89 -7.73
C GLY A 4 -19.93 6.55 -7.35
N ASP A 5 -20.88 7.37 -7.81
CA ASP A 5 -22.30 7.29 -7.47
C ASP A 5 -22.99 5.98 -7.91
N TYR A 6 -22.31 5.16 -8.73
CA TYR A 6 -22.79 3.88 -9.25
C TYR A 6 -22.04 2.66 -8.69
N ASP A 7 -21.36 2.77 -7.54
CA ASP A 7 -20.69 1.61 -6.94
C ASP A 7 -21.68 0.65 -6.25
N ILE A 8 -22.40 -0.13 -7.06
CA ILE A 8 -23.33 -1.19 -6.62
C ILE A 8 -22.63 -2.20 -5.70
N VAL A 9 -21.31 -2.37 -5.83
CA VAL A 9 -20.53 -3.28 -4.99
C VAL A 9 -20.68 -2.87 -3.53
N ARG A 10 -20.71 -1.57 -3.21
CA ARG A 10 -20.88 -1.10 -1.84
C ARG A 10 -22.23 -1.50 -1.24
N ASP A 11 -23.31 -1.33 -1.99
CA ASP A 11 -24.66 -1.59 -1.50
C ASP A 11 -24.93 -3.08 -1.32
N VAL A 12 -24.39 -3.93 -2.20
CA VAL A 12 -24.46 -5.39 -2.05
C VAL A 12 -23.65 -5.84 -0.85
N LEU A 13 -22.41 -5.34 -0.74
CA LEU A 13 -21.51 -5.68 0.35
C LEU A 13 -22.08 -5.29 1.72
N ALA A 14 -22.68 -4.11 1.85
CA ALA A 14 -23.32 -3.67 3.09
C ALA A 14 -24.52 -4.54 3.52
N LYS A 15 -25.14 -5.29 2.59
CA LYS A 15 -26.23 -6.23 2.91
C LYS A 15 -25.72 -7.59 3.39
N GLU A 16 -24.53 -7.99 2.95
CA GLU A 16 -23.95 -9.31 3.24
C GLU A 16 -23.03 -9.31 4.48
N GLY A 17 -22.72 -8.14 5.05
CA GLY A 17 -21.87 -8.03 6.23
C GLY A 17 -21.58 -6.62 6.71
N GLU A 18 -20.69 -6.52 7.70
CA GLU A 18 -20.25 -5.26 8.29
C GLU A 18 -19.04 -4.75 7.52
N ILE A 19 -19.23 -3.76 6.64
CA ILE A 19 -18.17 -3.24 5.77
C ILE A 19 -18.02 -1.73 5.95
N VAL A 20 -16.79 -1.33 6.26
CA VAL A 20 -16.39 0.06 6.48
C VAL A 20 -15.58 0.55 5.29
N PHE A 21 -16.00 1.71 4.76
CA PHE A 21 -15.32 2.39 3.66
C PHE A 21 -14.44 3.50 4.22
N TRP A 22 -13.13 3.29 4.16
CA TRP A 22 -12.11 4.20 4.66
C TRP A 22 -11.59 5.14 3.58
N ARG A 23 -11.27 6.37 4.00
CA ARG A 23 -10.42 7.30 3.26
C ARG A 23 -9.09 7.41 3.98
N VAL A 24 -8.17 6.51 3.65
CA VAL A 24 -6.83 6.48 4.24
C VAL A 24 -6.07 7.74 3.82
N ARG A 25 -5.39 8.39 4.77
CA ARG A 25 -4.60 9.62 4.54
C ARG A 25 -3.27 9.31 3.84
N GLN A 26 -3.34 8.72 2.65
CA GLN A 26 -2.19 8.34 1.86
C GLN A 26 -2.37 8.65 0.36
N LYS A 27 -1.26 8.65 -0.38
CA LYS A 27 -1.26 8.66 -1.84
C LYS A 27 -0.14 7.79 -2.42
N PRO A 28 -0.42 6.95 -3.41
CA PRO A 28 -1.76 6.56 -3.91
C PRO A 28 -2.50 5.65 -2.90
N GLY A 29 -3.75 5.24 -3.19
CA GLY A 29 -4.48 4.29 -2.33
C GLY A 29 -5.45 4.88 -1.30
N ARG A 30 -5.99 6.09 -1.51
CA ARG A 30 -6.95 6.74 -0.59
C ARG A 30 -8.19 5.88 -0.26
N PRO A 31 -8.94 5.32 -1.23
CA PRO A 31 -10.09 4.46 -0.93
C PRO A 31 -9.65 3.06 -0.50
N LEU A 32 -10.19 2.57 0.62
CA LEU A 32 -10.05 1.18 1.06
C LEU A 32 -11.36 0.74 1.70
N ALA A 33 -11.95 -0.36 1.28
CA ALA A 33 -13.04 -0.99 2.02
C ALA A 33 -12.49 -2.18 2.80
N PHE A 34 -12.92 -2.32 4.06
CA PHE A 34 -12.59 -3.47 4.89
C PHE A 34 -13.80 -3.87 5.71
N GLY A 35 -14.01 -5.16 5.88
CA GLY A 35 -15.09 -5.67 6.70
C GLY A 35 -15.11 -7.17 6.83
N MET A 36 -16.20 -7.67 7.41
CA MET A 36 -16.42 -9.10 7.61
C MET A 36 -17.71 -9.51 6.90
N ILE A 37 -17.62 -10.52 6.04
CA ILE A 37 -18.79 -11.16 5.42
C ILE A 37 -19.03 -12.52 6.05
N LYS A 38 -20.29 -12.95 6.10
CA LYS A 38 -20.66 -14.29 6.58
C LYS A 38 -20.66 -15.26 5.41
N ALA A 39 -20.01 -16.41 5.56
CA ALA A 39 -20.05 -17.47 4.57
C ALA A 39 -20.34 -18.82 5.25
N LEU A 40 -21.09 -19.68 4.55
CA LEU A 40 -21.31 -21.07 4.97
C LEU A 40 -20.00 -21.86 4.82
N GLY A 41 -19.50 -22.36 5.94
CA GLY A 41 -18.37 -23.28 5.97
C GLY A 41 -18.76 -24.64 5.41
N LYS A 42 -17.77 -25.42 4.95
CA LYS A 42 -17.96 -26.78 4.42
C LYS A 42 -18.66 -27.73 5.41
N ALA A 43 -18.64 -27.43 6.71
CA ALA A 43 -19.29 -28.19 7.78
C ALA A 43 -20.65 -27.62 8.22
N GLY A 44 -21.26 -26.71 7.43
CA GLY A 44 -22.58 -26.14 7.72
C GLY A 44 -22.61 -24.99 8.75
N GLY A 45 -21.48 -24.64 9.36
CA GLY A 45 -21.37 -23.49 10.28
C GLY A 45 -21.14 -22.17 9.54
N VAL A 46 -21.66 -21.06 10.08
CA VAL A 46 -21.39 -19.71 9.57
C VAL A 46 -20.01 -19.24 10.03
N ARG A 47 -19.15 -18.82 9.09
CA ARG A 47 -17.83 -18.25 9.37
C ARG A 47 -17.78 -16.80 8.92
N ASN A 48 -17.16 -15.94 9.73
CA ASN A 48 -16.79 -14.59 9.33
C ASN A 48 -15.50 -14.62 8.49
N ILE A 49 -15.56 -14.07 7.29
CA ILE A 49 -14.44 -13.98 6.35
C ILE A 49 -14.06 -12.50 6.18
N PRO A 50 -12.80 -12.11 6.41
CA PRO A 50 -12.32 -10.76 6.11
C PRO A 50 -12.42 -10.46 4.62
N LEU A 51 -12.96 -9.29 4.28
CA LEU A 51 -13.07 -8.78 2.93
C LEU A 51 -12.25 -7.50 2.79
N PHE A 52 -11.37 -7.46 1.78
CA PHE A 52 -10.65 -6.25 1.38
C PHE A 52 -11.17 -5.76 0.02
N GLY A 53 -11.81 -4.60 0.00
CA GLY A 53 -12.18 -3.91 -1.23
C GLY A 53 -11.09 -2.91 -1.63
N LEU A 54 -10.23 -3.33 -2.54
CA LEU A 54 -9.13 -2.50 -3.05
C LEU A 54 -9.64 -1.48 -4.09
N ALA A 55 -8.82 -0.45 -4.30
CA ALA A 55 -9.07 0.61 -5.27
C ALA A 55 -9.05 0.06 -6.71
N GLY A 56 -9.86 0.62 -7.63
CA GLY A 56 -9.83 0.20 -9.04
C GLY A 56 -8.57 0.60 -9.81
N ASN A 57 -7.86 1.64 -9.34
CA ASN A 57 -6.57 2.04 -9.94
C ASN A 57 -5.48 1.03 -9.58
N PRO A 58 -4.71 0.51 -10.55
CA PRO A 58 -3.83 -0.64 -10.33
C PRO A 58 -2.72 -0.35 -9.32
N VAL A 59 -2.07 0.82 -9.38
CA VAL A 59 -1.03 1.20 -8.40
C VAL A 59 -1.65 1.35 -7.01
N SER A 60 -2.86 1.92 -6.92
CA SER A 60 -3.55 2.06 -5.63
C SER A 60 -3.94 0.70 -5.04
N ALA A 61 -4.36 -0.25 -5.88
CA ALA A 61 -4.65 -1.61 -5.45
C ALA A 61 -3.41 -2.31 -4.91
N MET A 62 -2.28 -2.24 -5.63
CA MET A 62 -1.03 -2.87 -5.22
C MET A 62 -0.50 -2.29 -3.90
N ILE A 63 -0.47 -0.97 -3.76
CA ILE A 63 -0.02 -0.34 -2.51
C ILE A 63 -0.96 -0.69 -1.34
N ASN A 64 -2.28 -0.67 -1.55
CA ASN A 64 -3.21 -1.08 -0.49
C ASN A 64 -3.08 -2.57 -0.14
N PHE A 65 -2.74 -3.42 -1.11
CA PHE A 65 -2.47 -4.82 -0.85
C PHE A 65 -1.26 -4.97 0.06
N GLU A 66 -0.12 -4.36 -0.30
CA GLU A 66 1.12 -4.42 0.48
C GLU A 66 0.94 -3.88 1.90
N LEU A 67 0.20 -2.79 2.07
CA LEU A 67 0.03 -2.11 3.36
C LEU A 67 -1.02 -2.75 4.27
N PHE A 68 -2.06 -3.40 3.72
CA PHE A 68 -3.22 -3.84 4.51
C PHE A 68 -3.57 -5.31 4.32
N ALA A 69 -3.82 -5.76 3.08
CA ALA A 69 -4.31 -7.11 2.83
C ALA A 69 -3.22 -8.15 3.12
N ARG A 70 -2.00 -7.89 2.66
CA ARG A 70 -0.84 -8.75 2.85
C ARG A 70 -0.48 -9.00 4.33
N PRO A 71 -0.30 -7.98 5.19
CA PRO A 71 -0.04 -8.21 6.62
C PRO A 71 -1.21 -8.93 7.32
N ALA A 72 -2.46 -8.69 6.90
CA ALA A 72 -3.60 -9.42 7.44
C ALA A 72 -3.55 -10.92 7.06
N MET A 73 -3.19 -11.25 5.82
CA MET A 73 -2.97 -12.63 5.38
C MET A 73 -1.84 -13.31 6.15
N LEU A 74 -0.69 -12.65 6.29
CA LEU A 74 0.45 -13.17 7.05
C LEU A 74 0.07 -13.46 8.51
N LYS A 75 -0.69 -12.55 9.14
CA LYS A 75 -1.19 -12.74 10.51
C LYS A 75 -2.13 -13.95 10.61
N MET A 76 -3.04 -14.12 9.65
CA MET A 76 -3.92 -15.29 9.60
C MET A 76 -3.17 -16.61 9.36
N MET A 77 -1.99 -16.55 8.72
CA MET A 77 -1.08 -17.69 8.54
C MET A 77 -0.18 -17.94 9.77
N GLY A 78 -0.30 -17.15 10.84
CA GLY A 78 0.50 -17.30 12.06
C GLY A 78 1.92 -16.74 11.97
N LYS A 79 2.23 -15.92 10.96
CA LYS A 79 3.53 -15.26 10.85
C LYS A 79 3.65 -14.13 11.89
N LYS A 80 4.87 -13.93 12.40
CA LYS A 80 5.19 -12.86 13.37
C LYS A 80 5.66 -11.57 12.70
N SER A 81 6.48 -11.70 11.66
CA SER A 81 6.90 -10.57 10.83
C SER A 81 5.83 -10.30 9.76
N LEU A 82 5.16 -9.15 9.87
CA LEU A 82 4.01 -8.80 9.02
C LEU A 82 4.33 -7.70 8.02
N THR A 83 5.34 -6.88 8.30
CA THR A 83 5.71 -5.71 7.52
C THR A 83 6.94 -6.00 6.66
N LYS A 84 6.95 -5.45 5.46
CA LYS A 84 8.11 -5.48 4.57
C LYS A 84 9.31 -4.77 5.23
N PRO A 85 10.56 -5.25 4.99
CA PRO A 85 11.75 -4.57 5.46
C PRO A 85 11.78 -3.12 4.97
N THR A 86 12.25 -2.22 5.85
CA THR A 86 12.42 -0.80 5.52
C THR A 86 13.89 -0.44 5.73
N VAL A 87 14.46 0.28 4.78
CA VAL A 87 15.84 0.76 4.84
C VAL A 87 15.87 2.28 4.82
N GLU A 88 16.94 2.83 5.36
CA GLU A 88 17.29 4.23 5.15
C GLU A 88 18.04 4.37 3.82
N ALA A 89 17.59 5.28 2.96
CA ALA A 89 18.22 5.59 1.68
C ALA A 89 18.38 7.10 1.49
N VAL A 90 19.39 7.49 0.71
CA VAL A 90 19.57 8.87 0.26
C VAL A 90 18.71 9.09 -0.98
N MET A 91 17.81 10.08 -0.93
CA MET A 91 16.93 10.41 -2.04
C MET A 91 17.72 11.09 -3.19
N GLU A 92 17.49 10.68 -4.44
CA GLU A 92 18.13 11.29 -5.62
C GLU A 92 17.23 12.32 -6.33
N ASP A 93 15.92 12.24 -6.13
CA ASP A 93 14.92 13.14 -6.74
C ASP A 93 14.18 13.98 -5.70
N ALA A 94 13.57 15.07 -6.14
CA ALA A 94 12.64 15.82 -5.29
C ALA A 94 11.24 15.18 -5.30
N ILE A 95 10.57 15.19 -4.15
CA ILE A 95 9.14 14.87 -4.03
C ILE A 95 8.47 16.03 -3.30
N GLU A 96 7.38 16.55 -3.86
CA GLU A 96 6.55 17.55 -3.19
C GLU A 96 5.30 16.92 -2.57
N ASN A 97 4.97 17.36 -1.35
CA ASN A 97 3.77 16.95 -0.64
C ASN A 97 2.88 18.15 -0.31
N THR A 98 2.03 18.51 -1.26
CA THR A 98 1.17 19.70 -1.19
C THR A 98 -0.17 19.48 -0.49
N ASP A 99 -0.54 18.23 -0.20
CA ASP A 99 -1.87 17.87 0.30
C ASP A 99 -1.84 17.15 1.66
N GLY A 100 -0.66 17.10 2.29
CA GLY A 100 -0.45 16.55 3.62
C GLY A 100 -0.87 15.08 3.73
N ARG A 101 -0.80 14.28 2.66
CA ARG A 101 -1.02 12.83 2.71
C ARG A 101 0.33 12.12 2.80
N ARG A 102 0.37 10.96 3.46
CA ARG A 102 1.56 10.11 3.41
C ARG A 102 1.79 9.64 1.97
N ILE A 103 2.98 9.86 1.43
CA ILE A 103 3.33 9.46 0.07
C ILE A 103 4.03 8.12 0.12
N PHE A 104 3.58 7.21 -0.74
CA PHE A 104 4.30 5.99 -1.10
C PHE A 104 4.74 6.11 -2.56
N ALA A 105 5.91 6.71 -2.77
CA ALA A 105 6.45 6.96 -4.09
C ALA A 105 7.27 5.75 -4.58
N ARG A 106 7.05 5.33 -5.82
CA ARG A 106 7.72 4.19 -6.43
C ARG A 106 9.13 4.56 -6.80
N ALA A 107 10.10 3.77 -6.32
CA ALA A 107 11.51 4.00 -6.53
C ALA A 107 12.27 2.72 -6.90
N VAL A 108 13.36 2.94 -7.64
CA VAL A 108 14.46 1.99 -7.77
C VAL A 108 15.47 2.32 -6.68
N VAL A 109 15.79 1.32 -5.87
CA VAL A 109 16.72 1.40 -4.76
C VAL A 109 17.97 0.61 -5.13
N GLU A 110 19.12 1.25 -5.02
CA GLU A 110 20.43 0.66 -5.32
C GLU A 110 21.35 0.82 -4.11
N LYS A 111 22.16 -0.20 -3.82
CA LYS A 111 23.21 -0.12 -2.80
C LYS A 111 24.54 0.25 -3.45
N ARG A 112 25.11 1.40 -3.08
CA ARG A 112 26.39 1.90 -3.62
C ARG A 112 27.32 2.25 -2.45
N GLY A 113 28.51 1.66 -2.40
CA GLY A 113 29.47 1.93 -1.32
C GLY A 113 28.90 1.70 0.09
N GLY A 114 28.04 0.70 0.26
CA GLY A 114 27.41 0.37 1.54
C GLY A 114 26.18 1.18 1.92
N ARG A 115 25.81 2.22 1.16
CA ARG A 115 24.62 3.06 1.40
C ARG A 115 23.54 2.79 0.36
N TYR A 116 22.28 2.90 0.75
CA TYR A 116 21.16 2.82 -0.18
C TYR A 116 20.87 4.20 -0.78
N PHE A 117 20.49 4.21 -2.05
CA PHE A 117 20.04 5.39 -2.78
C PHE A 117 18.73 5.07 -3.45
N ALA A 118 17.80 6.04 -3.45
CA ALA A 118 16.46 5.86 -4.00
C ALA A 118 16.20 6.88 -5.11
N ARG A 119 15.84 6.38 -6.29
CA ARG A 119 15.48 7.17 -7.47
C ARG A 119 14.06 6.85 -7.89
N LEU A 120 13.24 7.85 -8.18
CA LEU A 120 11.88 7.66 -8.63
C LEU A 120 11.84 6.90 -9.96
N THR A 121 10.83 6.06 -10.13
CA THR A 121 10.56 5.34 -11.39
C THR A 121 9.99 6.25 -12.50
N GLY A 122 10.14 7.57 -12.40
CA GLY A 122 9.45 8.54 -13.25
C GLY A 122 8.03 8.87 -12.76
N PRO A 123 7.04 9.02 -13.67
CA PRO A 123 5.69 9.50 -13.32
C PRO A 123 5.00 8.69 -12.20
N GLN A 124 4.50 9.42 -11.19
CA GLN A 124 3.94 8.83 -9.96
C GLN A 124 2.39 8.72 -9.97
N GLY A 125 1.73 8.88 -11.12
CA GLY A 125 0.28 8.74 -11.23
C GLY A 125 -0.22 7.34 -10.85
N SER A 126 -1.44 7.23 -10.29
CA SER A 126 -1.99 5.95 -9.80
C SER A 126 -2.42 4.97 -10.90
N GLY A 127 -2.51 5.42 -12.14
CA GLY A 127 -2.76 4.59 -13.33
C GLY A 127 -1.49 4.11 -14.03
N VAL A 128 -0.31 4.57 -13.62
CA VAL A 128 0.97 4.28 -14.29
C VAL A 128 1.53 2.95 -13.79
N LEU A 129 0.97 1.82 -14.23
CA LEU A 129 1.38 0.50 -13.75
C LEU A 129 2.87 0.19 -14.00
N THR A 130 3.45 0.72 -15.08
CA THR A 130 4.90 0.60 -15.37
C THR A 130 5.78 1.09 -14.22
N SER A 131 5.34 2.09 -13.45
CA SER A 131 6.07 2.55 -12.27
C SER A 131 6.18 1.49 -11.18
N MET A 132 5.19 0.61 -11.01
CA MET A 132 5.26 -0.50 -10.07
C MET A 132 6.14 -1.62 -10.59
N ALA A 133 6.10 -1.89 -11.91
CA ALA A 133 6.94 -2.93 -12.52
C ALA A 133 8.44 -2.59 -12.45
N LEU A 134 8.79 -1.31 -12.44
CA LEU A 134 10.17 -0.84 -12.29
C LEU A 134 10.61 -0.71 -10.83
N ALA A 135 9.68 -0.55 -9.90
CA ALA A 135 10.00 -0.28 -8.50
C ALA A 135 10.40 -1.55 -7.75
N ASN A 136 11.49 -1.46 -7.00
CA ASN A 136 11.83 -2.44 -5.97
C ASN A 136 11.62 -1.88 -4.55
N GLY A 137 11.18 -0.62 -4.42
CA GLY A 137 10.91 0.02 -3.14
C GLY A 137 9.87 1.14 -3.21
N LEU A 138 9.27 1.43 -2.06
CA LEU A 138 8.35 2.55 -1.85
C LEU A 138 8.97 3.55 -0.89
N VAL A 139 9.37 4.71 -1.41
CA VAL A 139 9.81 5.86 -0.61
C VAL A 139 8.63 6.39 0.19
N ILE A 140 8.80 6.51 1.50
CA ILE A 140 7.78 6.98 2.43
C ILE A 140 8.06 8.44 2.75
N VAL A 141 7.17 9.33 2.30
CA VAL A 141 7.15 10.73 2.75
C VAL A 141 6.02 10.89 3.77
N PRO A 142 6.34 11.12 5.06
CA PRO A 142 5.34 11.37 6.09
C PRO A 142 4.40 12.52 5.77
N GLU A 143 3.17 12.42 6.28
CA GLU A 143 2.07 13.35 6.05
C GLU A 143 2.29 14.76 6.64
N ASP A 144 3.24 14.91 7.56
CA ASP A 144 3.68 16.15 8.20
C ASP A 144 4.88 16.81 7.48
N LYS A 145 5.48 16.13 6.50
CA LYS A 145 6.54 16.71 5.66
C LYS A 145 5.96 17.30 4.38
N SER A 146 6.45 18.48 4.00
CA SER A 146 6.11 19.16 2.74
C SER A 146 6.73 18.51 1.50
N GLY A 147 7.58 17.49 1.68
CA GLY A 147 8.33 16.86 0.61
C GLY A 147 9.70 16.40 1.06
N VAL A 148 10.52 15.98 0.10
CA VAL A 148 11.95 15.66 0.26
C VAL A 148 12.73 16.20 -0.93
N LYS A 149 14.01 16.50 -0.73
CA LYS A 149 14.94 17.00 -1.73
C LYS A 149 16.04 15.96 -2.00
N PRO A 150 16.74 16.06 -3.14
CA PRO A 150 17.95 15.27 -3.37
C PRO A 150 18.95 15.45 -2.22
N GLY A 151 19.49 14.34 -1.73
CA GLY A 151 20.39 14.29 -0.59
C GLY A 151 19.71 14.04 0.77
N ASP A 152 18.39 14.19 0.86
CA ASP A 152 17.66 13.90 2.10
C ASP A 152 17.70 12.40 2.42
N SER A 153 17.76 12.07 3.71
CA SER A 153 17.55 10.72 4.21
C SER A 153 16.05 10.39 4.24
N VAL A 154 15.67 9.27 3.63
CA VAL A 154 14.29 8.79 3.53
C VAL A 154 14.18 7.31 3.93
N GLN A 155 13.01 6.94 4.44
CA GLN A 155 12.66 5.55 4.69
C GLN A 155 12.07 4.94 3.42
N VAL A 156 12.54 3.75 3.06
CA VAL A 156 12.10 3.03 1.86
C VAL A 156 11.69 1.61 2.22
N MET A 157 10.42 1.30 1.99
CA MET A 157 9.89 -0.06 2.14
C MET A 157 10.27 -0.89 0.93
N MET A 158 11.06 -1.94 1.11
CA MET A 158 11.57 -2.78 0.03
C MET A 158 10.51 -3.78 -0.43
N LEU A 159 10.05 -3.70 -1.67
CA LEU A 159 8.98 -4.54 -2.22
C LEU A 159 9.45 -5.97 -2.51
N ASP A 160 10.69 -6.12 -2.98
CA ASP A 160 11.19 -7.42 -3.45
C ASP A 160 11.87 -8.26 -2.36
N TRP A 161 11.94 -7.73 -1.14
CA TRP A 161 12.58 -8.42 -0.02
C TRP A 161 11.58 -9.26 0.75
N SER A 162 12.04 -10.37 1.31
CA SER A 162 11.25 -11.16 2.25
C SER A 162 11.18 -10.48 3.61
N GLU A 163 10.19 -10.83 4.41
CA GLU A 163 10.00 -10.33 5.79
C GLU A 163 11.02 -10.88 6.78
N GLU A 164 11.85 -11.81 6.30
CA GLU A 164 12.82 -12.60 7.06
C GLU A 164 14.27 -12.13 6.76
N VAL A 165 14.44 -10.99 6.09
CA VAL A 165 15.76 -10.36 5.93
C VAL A 165 16.19 -9.79 7.28
N GLU A 166 17.12 -10.48 7.94
CA GLU A 166 17.92 -9.97 9.07
C GLU A 166 18.92 -8.89 8.61
#